data_AF-A0A9D7TVW7-F1
#
_entry.id   AF-A0A9D7TVW7-F1
#
_cell.length_a   1.000
_cell.length_b   1.000
_cell.length_c   1.000
_cell.angle_alpha   90.00
_cell.angle_beta   90.00
_cell.angle_gamma   90.00
#
_symmetry.space_group_name_H-M   'P 1'
#
loop_
_entity.id
_entity.type
_entity.pdbx_description
1 polymer ?
#
loop_
_entity_poly.entity_id
_entity_poly.type
_entity_poly.pdbx_seq_one_letter_code
_entity_poly.pdbx_strand_id
1 'polypeptide(L)'
;MATQIKRETDKEIKIENYITGRPVRRTIFDIADWRKALEHAESDNGNRVNLYDLYNDILLDPHLSSQWQKRISNITNTRWKFFAGEKYVEELEGLLQSPQFEEVLTELMNTLAWGKTVLELGKKTISRFSKKKQVLSVYNVKRQHIRPKEGVIVKEQNNSAANITEAIKYKEGNYANYVADLGSNTDLGLILKAVPYVLLKRGDVGDWAQFVQLFGMPFREYRYSGYDDASYEILKRMPMKWVVLRM
;
A
#
# COMPACT_ATOMS: atom_id res chain seq x y z
N MET A 1 38.06 18.86 40.57
CA MET A 1 36.98 19.37 39.71
C MET A 1 36.15 18.19 39.24
N ALA A 2 34.95 18.01 39.78
CA ALA A 2 34.07 16.91 39.38
C ALA A 2 33.44 17.25 38.02
N THR A 3 33.84 16.52 36.99
CA THR A 3 33.25 16.62 35.66
C THR A 3 31.80 16.15 35.74
N GLN A 4 30.88 17.12 35.79
CA GLN A 4 29.45 16.84 35.61
C GLN A 4 29.24 16.36 34.18
N ILE A 5 29.09 15.05 34.00
CA ILE A 5 28.55 14.46 32.78
C ILE A 5 27.08 14.88 32.74
N LYS A 6 26.77 15.98 32.05
CA LYS A 6 25.40 16.31 31.68
C LYS A 6 24.89 15.15 30.83
N ARG A 7 23.88 14.42 31.31
CA ARG A 7 23.06 13.54 30.46
C ARG A 7 22.53 14.43 29.35
N GLU A 8 23.02 14.21 28.15
CA GLU A 8 22.50 14.83 26.95
C GLU A 8 21.01 14.46 26.90
N THR A 9 20.18 15.47 27.16
CA THR A 9 18.73 15.34 27.31
C THR A 9 18.15 14.60 26.12
N ASP A 10 17.31 13.60 26.40
CA ASP A 10 16.48 12.82 25.48
C ASP A 10 15.83 13.70 24.40
N LYS A 11 16.55 14.01 23.33
CA LYS A 11 15.91 14.25 22.03
C LYS A 11 15.49 12.88 21.56
N GLU A 12 14.26 12.50 21.88
CA GLU A 12 13.59 11.34 21.33
C GLU A 12 13.55 11.53 19.81
N ILE A 13 14.55 11.00 19.09
CA ILE A 13 14.62 11.08 17.64
C ILE A 13 13.50 10.18 17.13
N LYS A 14 12.40 10.81 16.69
CA LYS A 14 11.30 10.12 16.04
C LYS A 14 11.72 9.71 14.65
N ILE A 15 11.46 8.45 14.29
CA ILE A 15 11.80 7.91 12.96
C ILE A 15 11.09 8.71 11.86
N GLU A 16 9.90 9.24 12.16
CA GLU A 16 9.14 10.14 11.28
C GLU A 16 9.96 11.32 10.76
N ASN A 17 10.77 11.96 11.62
CA ASN A 17 11.54 13.14 11.25
C ASN A 17 12.83 12.80 10.47
N TYR A 18 13.22 11.53 10.46
CA TYR A 18 14.43 11.07 9.80
C TYR A 18 14.21 10.78 8.31
N ILE A 19 13.00 10.35 7.92
CA ILE A 19 12.69 9.86 6.58
C ILE A 19 12.40 11.00 5.60
N THR A 20 13.03 10.97 4.43
CA THR A 20 12.70 11.89 3.33
C THR A 20 11.39 11.47 2.66
N GLY A 21 10.41 12.38 2.65
CA GLY A 21 9.15 12.17 1.93
C GLY A 21 9.35 12.19 0.41
N ARG A 22 8.95 11.10 -0.26
CA ARG A 22 8.74 11.07 -1.71
C ARG A 22 7.30 10.61 -2.02
N PRO A 23 6.67 11.14 -3.09
CA PRO A 23 5.38 10.65 -3.53
C PRO A 23 5.50 9.20 -4.02
N VAL A 24 4.44 8.41 -3.81
CA VAL A 24 4.35 7.06 -4.37
C VAL A 24 4.34 7.18 -5.90
N ARG A 25 5.21 6.42 -6.57
CA ARG A 25 5.22 6.39 -8.03
C ARG A 25 3.94 5.72 -8.53
N ARG A 26 3.17 6.44 -9.34
CA ARG A 26 2.00 5.91 -10.04
C ARG A 26 2.29 5.87 -11.53
N THR A 27 2.54 4.68 -12.05
CA THR A 27 2.70 4.41 -13.47
C THR A 27 1.79 3.25 -13.84
N ILE A 28 1.46 3.10 -15.13
CA ILE A 28 0.80 1.90 -15.61
C ILE A 28 1.79 0.75 -15.41
N PHE A 29 1.39 -0.24 -14.61
CA PHE A 29 2.16 -1.44 -14.37
C PHE A 29 1.61 -2.58 -15.21
N ASP A 30 2.52 -3.43 -15.70
CA ASP A 30 2.17 -4.68 -16.37
C ASP A 30 2.73 -5.92 -15.64
N ILE A 31 2.52 -7.10 -16.24
CA ILE A 31 3.00 -8.37 -15.68
C ILE A 31 4.53 -8.42 -15.65
N ALA A 32 5.21 -7.79 -16.60
CA ALA A 32 6.67 -7.74 -16.64
C ALA A 32 7.20 -6.85 -15.50
N ASP A 33 6.55 -5.74 -15.19
CA ASP A 33 6.88 -4.90 -14.03
C ASP A 33 6.69 -5.65 -12.72
N TRP A 34 5.62 -6.43 -12.59
CA TRP A 34 5.41 -7.29 -11.43
C TRP A 34 6.53 -8.32 -11.25
N ARG A 35 6.92 -9.02 -12.32
CA ARG A 35 8.03 -9.99 -12.27
C ARG A 35 9.35 -9.33 -11.90
N LYS A 36 9.68 -8.19 -12.53
CA LYS A 36 10.88 -7.42 -12.19
C LYS A 36 10.87 -6.98 -10.72
N ALA A 37 9.74 -6.46 -10.23
CA ALA A 37 9.61 -6.04 -8.84
C ALA A 37 9.79 -7.20 -7.85
N LEU A 38 9.27 -8.39 -8.19
CA LEU A 38 9.47 -9.61 -7.41
C LEU A 38 10.94 -10.04 -7.40
N GLU A 39 11.57 -10.16 -8.57
CA GLU A 39 12.99 -10.52 -8.71
C GLU A 39 13.90 -9.54 -7.94
N HIS A 40 13.63 -8.24 -8.04
CA HIS A 40 14.35 -7.22 -7.27
C HIS A 40 14.15 -7.36 -5.75
N ALA A 41 12.95 -7.69 -5.30
CA ALA A 41 12.65 -7.89 -3.88
C ALA A 41 13.30 -9.15 -3.29
N GLU A 42 13.47 -10.19 -4.11
CA GLU A 42 14.13 -11.46 -3.74
C GLU A 42 15.66 -11.39 -3.83
N SER A 43 16.20 -10.46 -4.62
CA SER A 43 17.64 -10.25 -4.77
C SER A 43 18.37 -10.03 -3.43
N ASP A 44 19.70 -10.17 -3.43
CA ASP A 44 20.51 -10.03 -2.21
C ASP A 44 20.34 -8.66 -1.54
N ASN A 45 20.35 -7.58 -2.33
CA ASN A 45 20.11 -6.21 -1.85
C ASN A 45 18.66 -6.00 -1.34
N GLY A 46 17.73 -6.89 -1.69
CA GLY A 46 16.38 -6.96 -1.10
C GLY A 46 15.57 -5.67 -1.19
N ASN A 47 15.78 -4.85 -2.22
CA ASN A 47 15.10 -3.56 -2.34
C ASN A 47 13.64 -3.77 -2.79
N ARG A 48 12.70 -3.38 -1.90
CA ARG A 48 11.25 -3.56 -2.08
C ARG A 48 10.52 -2.29 -2.49
N VAL A 49 11.22 -1.21 -2.83
CA VAL A 49 10.57 0.08 -3.19
C VAL A 49 9.59 -0.10 -4.35
N ASN A 50 10.05 -0.68 -5.47
CA ASN A 50 9.21 -0.91 -6.65
C ASN A 50 8.03 -1.84 -6.33
N LEU A 51 8.25 -2.84 -5.48
CA LEU A 51 7.20 -3.76 -5.05
C LEU A 51 6.10 -3.05 -4.25
N TYR A 52 6.47 -2.18 -3.32
CA TYR A 52 5.49 -1.43 -2.53
C TYR A 52 4.79 -0.34 -3.35
N ASP A 53 5.46 0.27 -4.32
CA ASP A 53 4.81 1.20 -5.24
C ASP A 53 3.77 0.47 -6.12
N LEU A 54 4.10 -0.72 -6.60
CA LEU A 54 3.15 -1.61 -7.27
C LEU A 54 1.96 -1.95 -6.37
N TYR A 55 2.18 -2.31 -5.10
CA TYR A 55 1.08 -2.63 -4.17
C TYR A 55 0.14 -1.45 -3.93
N ASN A 56 0.69 -0.24 -3.79
CA ASN A 56 -0.12 0.98 -3.65
C ASN A 56 -1.04 1.19 -4.85
N ASP A 57 -0.56 0.89 -6.05
CA ASP A 57 -1.38 0.99 -7.27
C ASP A 57 -2.42 -0.14 -7.35
N ILE A 58 -2.03 -1.38 -7.03
CA ILE A 58 -2.91 -2.56 -7.09
C ILE A 58 -4.07 -2.46 -6.09
N LEU A 59 -3.85 -1.87 -4.91
CA LEU A 59 -4.91 -1.64 -3.93
C LEU A 59 -5.94 -0.58 -4.33
N LEU A 60 -5.76 0.13 -5.46
CA LEU A 60 -6.84 0.93 -6.04
C LEU A 60 -7.94 0.06 -6.66
N ASP A 61 -7.72 -1.25 -6.85
CA ASP A 61 -8.80 -2.15 -7.25
C ASP A 61 -9.88 -2.21 -6.16
N PRO A 62 -11.15 -1.88 -6.48
CA PRO A 62 -12.22 -1.79 -5.49
C PRO A 62 -12.59 -3.15 -4.90
N HIS A 63 -12.42 -4.23 -5.67
CA HIS A 63 -12.73 -5.56 -5.15
C HIS A 63 -11.67 -5.99 -4.13
N LEU A 64 -10.39 -5.94 -4.47
CA LEU A 64 -9.29 -6.29 -3.57
C LEU A 64 -9.30 -5.44 -2.30
N SER A 65 -9.39 -4.11 -2.43
CA SER A 65 -9.42 -3.21 -1.29
C SER A 65 -10.63 -3.44 -0.38
N SER A 66 -11.82 -3.68 -0.93
CA SER A 66 -13.01 -3.98 -0.13
C SER A 66 -12.88 -5.28 0.66
N GLN A 67 -12.31 -6.34 0.07
CA GLN A 67 -12.10 -7.62 0.77
C GLN A 67 -11.05 -7.48 1.87
N TRP A 68 -10.00 -6.69 1.64
CA TRP A 68 -8.99 -6.42 2.66
C TRP A 68 -9.55 -5.59 3.81
N GLN A 69 -10.32 -4.54 3.51
CA GLN A 69 -10.97 -3.70 4.53
C GLN A 69 -11.92 -4.52 5.40
N LYS A 70 -12.70 -5.45 4.83
CA LYS A 70 -13.56 -6.36 5.61
C LYS A 70 -12.78 -7.19 6.63
N ARG A 71 -11.58 -7.66 6.27
CA ARG A 71 -10.71 -8.42 7.18
C ARG A 71 -10.19 -7.55 8.32
N ILE A 72 -9.74 -6.33 8.02
CA ILE A 72 -9.33 -5.35 9.03
C ILE A 72 -10.50 -5.06 9.98
N SER A 73 -11.66 -4.69 9.42
CA SER A 73 -12.85 -4.35 10.21
C SER A 73 -13.32 -5.47 11.13
N ASN A 74 -13.18 -6.73 10.73
CA ASN A 74 -13.52 -7.86 11.59
C ASN A 74 -12.64 -7.88 12.87
N ILE A 75 -11.34 -7.63 12.71
CA ILE A 75 -10.38 -7.62 13.82
C ILE A 75 -10.53 -6.37 14.69
N THR A 76 -10.67 -5.19 14.08
CA THR A 76 -10.77 -3.93 14.82
C THR A 76 -12.11 -3.82 15.58
N ASN A 77 -13.20 -4.38 15.05
CA ASN A 77 -14.50 -4.37 15.72
C ASN A 77 -14.63 -5.44 16.82
N THR A 78 -13.65 -6.33 16.96
CA THR A 78 -13.65 -7.35 18.01
C THR A 78 -13.34 -6.70 19.36
N ARG A 79 -14.10 -7.06 20.41
CA ARG A 79 -13.84 -6.56 21.77
C ARG A 79 -12.68 -7.34 22.41
N TRP A 80 -11.57 -6.64 22.62
CA TRP A 80 -10.39 -7.20 23.26
C TRP A 80 -10.46 -7.05 24.78
N LYS A 81 -10.06 -8.11 25.49
CA LYS A 81 -9.88 -8.11 26.95
C LYS A 81 -8.51 -8.66 27.26
N PHE A 82 -7.81 -8.03 28.20
CA PHE A 82 -6.51 -8.51 28.66
C PHE A 82 -6.64 -9.20 30.01
N PHE A 83 -6.01 -10.37 30.13
CA PHE A 83 -5.95 -11.16 31.36
C PHE A 83 -4.49 -11.39 31.75
N ALA A 84 -4.17 -11.16 33.01
CA ALA A 84 -2.90 -11.55 33.61
C ALA A 84 -3.13 -12.85 34.39
N GLY A 85 -2.85 -13.99 33.75
CA GLY A 85 -3.34 -15.30 34.23
C GLY A 85 -4.86 -15.37 34.09
N GLU A 86 -5.56 -15.64 35.20
CA GLU A 86 -7.03 -15.69 35.21
C GLU A 86 -7.68 -14.35 35.57
N LYS A 87 -6.90 -13.34 35.95
CA LYS A 87 -7.43 -12.05 36.41
C LYS A 87 -7.58 -11.06 35.26
N TYR A 88 -8.78 -10.52 35.10
CA TYR A 88 -9.03 -9.40 34.19
C TYR A 88 -8.31 -8.13 34.66
N VAL A 89 -7.65 -7.43 33.74
CA VAL A 89 -6.92 -6.19 34.00
C VAL A 89 -7.71 -5.00 33.44
N GLU A 90 -8.51 -4.39 34.31
CA GLU A 90 -9.43 -3.28 33.95
C GLU A 90 -8.66 -2.01 33.53
N GLU A 91 -7.45 -1.81 34.05
CA GLU A 91 -6.62 -0.63 33.76
C GLU A 91 -6.24 -0.52 32.29
N LEU A 92 -6.22 -1.65 31.57
CA LEU A 92 -5.90 -1.70 30.14
C LEU A 92 -7.13 -1.55 29.25
N GLU A 93 -8.34 -1.62 29.79
CA GLU A 93 -9.58 -1.54 29.00
C GLU A 93 -9.64 -0.24 28.19
N GLY A 94 -9.30 0.89 28.82
CA GLY A 94 -9.27 2.18 28.14
C GLY A 94 -8.21 2.30 27.05
N LEU A 95 -7.11 1.52 27.14
CA LEU A 95 -6.11 1.44 26.08
C LEU A 95 -6.60 0.54 24.93
N LEU A 96 -7.18 -0.62 25.25
CA LEU A 96 -7.68 -1.58 24.26
C LEU A 96 -8.86 -1.04 23.45
N GLN A 97 -9.64 -0.11 24.01
CA GLN A 97 -10.72 0.60 23.31
C GLN A 97 -10.25 1.90 22.64
N SER A 98 -8.95 2.22 22.71
CA SER A 98 -8.44 3.46 22.12
C SER A 98 -8.25 3.34 20.60
N PRO A 99 -8.42 4.44 19.85
CA PRO A 99 -8.13 4.45 18.41
C PRO A 99 -6.69 4.04 18.08
N GLN A 100 -5.74 4.34 18.97
CA GLN A 100 -4.34 3.98 18.76
C GLN A 100 -4.11 2.47 18.86
N PHE A 101 -4.91 1.75 19.67
CA PHE A 101 -4.86 0.30 19.66
C PHE A 101 -5.46 -0.28 18.38
N GLU A 102 -6.54 0.31 17.84
CA GLU A 102 -7.06 -0.04 16.52
C GLU A 102 -6.04 0.18 15.40
N GLU A 103 -5.23 1.24 15.47
CA GLU A 103 -4.10 1.48 14.56
C GLU A 103 -3.08 0.33 14.63
N VAL A 104 -2.73 -0.14 15.84
CA VAL A 104 -1.83 -1.30 16.00
C VAL A 104 -2.44 -2.56 15.38
N LEU A 105 -3.71 -2.85 15.64
CA LEU A 105 -4.41 -4.01 15.06
C LEU A 105 -4.46 -3.93 13.53
N THR A 106 -4.70 -2.74 13.00
CA THR A 106 -4.71 -2.48 11.55
C THR A 106 -3.33 -2.77 10.94
N GLU A 107 -2.25 -2.36 11.60
CA GLU A 107 -0.90 -2.61 11.12
C GLU A 107 -0.43 -4.06 11.28
N LEU A 108 -0.89 -4.76 12.32
CA LEU A 108 -0.73 -6.20 12.44
C LEU A 108 -1.38 -6.93 11.27
N MET A 109 -2.60 -6.53 10.89
CA MET A 109 -3.25 -7.07 9.69
C MET A 109 -2.47 -6.70 8.43
N ASN A 110 -2.08 -5.44 8.28
CA ASN A 110 -1.29 -5.00 7.11
C ASN A 110 0.06 -5.72 7.00
N THR A 111 0.61 -6.23 8.11
CA THR A 111 1.80 -7.10 8.06
C THR A 111 1.54 -8.35 7.21
N LEU A 112 0.34 -8.94 7.27
CA LEU A 112 0.00 -10.09 6.42
C LEU A 112 -0.18 -9.70 4.95
N ALA A 113 -0.74 -8.52 4.67
CA ALA A 113 -0.97 -8.07 3.29
C ALA A 113 0.30 -7.59 2.59
N TRP A 114 1.12 -6.81 3.29
CA TRP A 114 2.29 -6.13 2.75
C TRP A 114 3.60 -6.82 3.10
N GLY A 115 3.60 -7.78 4.02
CA GLY A 115 4.80 -8.38 4.58
C GLY A 115 5.39 -7.51 5.70
N LYS A 116 6.72 -7.38 5.71
CA LYS A 116 7.46 -6.71 6.78
C LYS A 116 6.88 -5.34 7.15
N THR A 117 6.62 -5.13 8.44
CA THR A 117 6.10 -3.87 9.00
C THR A 117 6.92 -3.50 10.23
N VAL A 118 7.24 -2.21 10.38
CA VAL A 118 7.99 -1.68 11.52
C VAL A 118 7.19 -0.54 12.12
N LEU A 119 6.81 -0.69 13.38
CA LEU A 119 6.01 0.30 14.11
C LEU A 119 6.83 0.93 15.22
N GLU A 120 6.90 2.25 15.24
CA GLU A 120 7.39 3.00 16.40
C GLU A 120 6.22 3.21 17.37
N LEU A 121 6.36 2.68 18.58
CA LEU A 121 5.44 2.78 19.70
C LEU A 121 6.03 3.71 20.74
N GLY A 122 5.34 4.79 21.02
CA GLY A 122 5.78 5.81 21.97
C GLY A 122 4.65 6.29 22.87
N LYS A 123 4.91 7.38 23.58
CA LYS A 123 3.91 8.08 24.39
C LYS A 123 3.71 9.48 23.85
N LYS A 124 2.45 9.86 23.61
CA LYS A 124 2.09 11.23 23.23
C LYS A 124 1.28 11.85 24.35
N THR A 125 1.68 13.06 24.78
CA THR A 125 0.88 13.83 25.73
C THR A 125 -0.11 14.68 24.95
N ILE A 126 -1.40 14.50 25.20
CA ILE A 126 -2.46 15.35 24.68
C ILE A 126 -2.91 16.28 25.80
N SER A 127 -2.92 17.58 25.53
CA SER A 127 -3.52 18.58 26.41
C SER A 127 -4.88 19.02 25.87
N ARG A 128 -5.91 18.94 26.70
CA ARG A 128 -7.24 19.50 26.39
C ARG A 128 -7.81 20.12 27.66
N PHE A 129 -8.20 21.39 27.60
CA PHE A 129 -8.75 22.15 28.74
C PHE A 129 -7.92 22.00 30.03
N SER A 130 -6.62 22.29 29.95
CA SER A 130 -5.65 22.23 31.07
C SER A 130 -5.39 20.84 31.69
N LYS A 131 -6.05 19.77 31.21
CA LYS A 131 -5.74 18.39 31.59
C LYS A 131 -4.73 17.80 30.60
N LYS A 132 -3.65 17.22 31.12
CA LYS A 132 -2.66 16.45 30.35
C LYS A 132 -2.96 14.97 30.51
N LYS A 133 -3.15 14.26 29.40
CA LYS A 133 -3.28 12.80 29.37
C LYS A 133 -2.19 12.23 28.47
N GLN A 134 -1.47 11.23 28.94
CA GLN A 134 -0.59 10.43 28.09
C GLN A 134 -1.42 9.38 27.37
N VAL A 135 -1.21 9.26 26.06
CA VAL A 135 -1.81 8.24 25.20
C VAL A 135 -0.70 7.51 24.44
N LEU A 136 -1.01 6.32 23.95
CA LEU A 136 -0.13 5.60 23.03
C LEU A 136 0.11 6.45 21.77
N SER A 137 1.33 6.43 21.25
CA SER A 137 1.65 6.97 19.93
C SER A 137 2.05 5.79 19.06
N VAL A 138 1.48 5.71 17.86
CA VAL A 138 1.82 4.67 16.88
C VAL A 138 2.27 5.39 15.63
N TYR A 139 3.43 5.02 15.11
CA TYR A 139 3.92 5.50 13.83
C TYR A 139 4.35 4.31 12.98
N ASN A 140 3.67 4.13 11.84
CA ASN A 140 4.05 3.12 10.87
C ASN A 140 5.15 3.66 9.94
N VAL A 141 6.32 3.03 10.00
CA VAL A 141 7.44 3.38 9.14
C VAL A 141 7.08 3.03 7.69
N LYS A 142 7.23 3.99 6.78
CA LYS A 142 7.00 3.77 5.34
C LYS A 142 7.82 2.59 4.85
N ARG A 143 7.13 1.55 4.35
CA ARG A 143 7.74 0.25 4.01
C ARG A 143 8.87 0.35 2.97
N GLN A 144 8.82 1.35 2.08
CA GLN A 144 9.89 1.65 1.10
C GLN A 144 11.27 1.94 1.74
N HIS A 145 11.28 2.43 2.99
CA HIS A 145 12.50 2.80 3.71
C HIS A 145 13.05 1.68 4.59
N ILE A 146 12.33 0.57 4.70
CA ILE A 146 12.72 -0.56 5.54
C ILE A 146 13.66 -1.47 4.75
N ARG A 147 14.76 -1.89 5.38
CA ARG A 147 15.67 -2.94 4.91
C ARG A 147 15.59 -4.13 5.88
N PRO A 148 14.75 -5.14 5.59
CA PRO A 148 14.42 -6.18 6.56
C PRO A 148 15.60 -7.08 6.94
N LYS A 149 16.45 -7.45 5.97
CA LYS A 149 17.61 -8.33 6.18
C LYS A 149 18.61 -7.69 7.13
N GLU A 150 18.93 -6.43 6.90
CA GLU A 150 19.92 -5.65 7.67
C GLU A 150 19.35 -5.08 8.97
N GLY A 151 18.02 -5.01 9.12
CA GLY A 151 17.41 -4.45 10.32
C GLY A 151 17.57 -2.93 10.44
N VAL A 152 17.60 -2.23 9.30
CA VAL A 152 17.81 -0.77 9.25
C VAL A 152 16.69 -0.04 8.50
N ILE A 153 16.52 1.24 8.83
CA ILE A 153 15.66 2.20 8.14
C ILE A 153 16.55 3.23 7.47
N VAL A 154 16.38 3.39 6.16
CA VAL A 154 17.15 4.33 5.35
C VAL A 154 16.41 5.66 5.15
N LYS A 155 17.14 6.77 5.19
CA LYS A 155 16.58 8.11 4.98
C LYS A 155 15.92 8.27 3.61
N GLU A 156 16.59 7.78 2.56
CA GLU A 156 16.07 7.82 1.19
C GLU A 156 15.77 6.44 0.64
N GLN A 157 14.69 6.32 -0.12
CA GLN A 157 14.19 5.06 -0.68
C GLN A 157 15.22 4.36 -1.58
N ASN A 158 15.98 5.15 -2.36
CA ASN A 158 16.96 4.63 -3.32
C ASN A 158 18.34 4.43 -2.69
N ASN A 159 18.54 4.81 -1.42
CA ASN A 159 19.84 4.59 -0.80
C ASN A 159 20.03 3.09 -0.58
N SER A 160 21.16 2.58 -1.05
CA SER A 160 21.57 1.20 -0.83
C SER A 160 21.93 1.02 0.64
N ALA A 161 21.72 -0.19 1.17
CA ALA A 161 22.17 -0.52 2.52
C ALA A 161 23.68 -0.29 2.70
N ALA A 162 24.49 -0.24 1.64
CA ALA A 162 25.93 0.03 1.72
C ALA A 162 26.30 1.38 2.39
N ASN A 163 25.43 2.40 2.37
CA ASN A 163 25.67 3.69 3.03
C ASN A 163 25.08 3.70 4.46
N ILE A 164 25.39 2.68 5.25
CA ILE A 164 24.82 2.40 6.59
C ILE A 164 25.21 3.42 7.67
N THR A 165 26.14 4.35 7.41
CA THR A 165 26.59 5.32 8.43
C THR A 165 25.48 6.25 8.92
N GLU A 166 24.49 6.55 8.08
CA GLU A 166 23.37 7.42 8.46
C GLU A 166 22.08 6.66 8.76
N ALA A 167 22.03 5.33 8.61
CA ALA A 167 20.81 4.52 8.75
C ALA A 167 20.39 4.31 10.21
N ILE A 168 19.09 4.30 10.49
CA ILE A 168 18.57 3.96 11.82
C ILE A 168 18.53 2.43 11.96
N LYS A 169 19.37 1.88 12.84
CA LYS A 169 19.28 0.48 13.28
C LYS A 169 18.17 0.35 14.31
N TYR A 170 17.06 -0.28 13.95
CA TYR A 170 15.90 -0.39 14.84
C TYR A 170 15.88 -1.68 15.66
N LYS A 171 16.73 -2.66 15.33
CA LYS A 171 16.88 -3.92 16.08
C LYS A 171 17.87 -3.83 17.24
N GLU A 172 18.65 -2.75 17.29
CA GLU A 172 19.73 -2.56 18.25
C GLU A 172 19.62 -1.19 18.93
N GLY A 173 20.23 -1.05 20.10
CA GLY A 173 20.29 0.22 20.83
C GLY A 173 18.93 0.69 21.37
N ASN A 174 18.79 2.00 21.54
CA ASN A 174 17.63 2.59 22.21
C ASN A 174 16.32 2.40 21.44
N TYR A 175 16.36 2.27 20.11
CA TYR A 175 15.18 2.09 19.27
C TYR A 175 14.50 0.73 19.47
N ALA A 176 15.27 -0.32 19.81
CA ALA A 176 14.74 -1.67 19.99
C ALA A 176 13.66 -1.75 21.09
N ASN A 177 13.68 -0.83 22.05
CA ASN A 177 12.69 -0.78 23.13
C ASN A 177 11.35 -0.15 22.72
N TYR A 178 11.35 0.63 21.63
CA TYR A 178 10.20 1.41 21.18
C TYR A 178 9.73 1.00 19.78
N VAL A 179 10.41 0.05 19.13
CA VAL A 179 10.07 -0.38 17.79
C VAL A 179 9.57 -1.82 17.81
N ALA A 180 8.34 -2.03 17.35
CA ALA A 180 7.81 -3.36 17.08
C ALA A 180 8.21 -3.79 15.66
N ASP A 181 9.06 -4.82 15.59
CA ASP A 181 9.45 -5.46 14.35
C ASP A 181 8.50 -6.62 14.00
N LEU A 182 7.62 -6.42 13.01
CA LEU A 182 6.52 -7.32 12.70
C LEU A 182 6.72 -8.03 11.35
N GLY A 183 6.44 -9.33 11.33
CA GLY A 183 6.53 -10.18 10.14
C GLY A 183 7.95 -10.67 9.83
N SER A 184 8.04 -11.67 8.96
CA SER A 184 9.33 -12.25 8.56
C SER A 184 10.12 -11.29 7.68
N ASN A 185 11.46 -11.32 7.80
CA ASN A 185 12.36 -10.56 6.94
C ASN A 185 12.21 -10.93 5.46
N THR A 186 11.77 -12.14 5.14
CA THR A 186 11.59 -12.64 3.77
C THR A 186 10.17 -12.50 3.24
N ASP A 187 9.20 -12.14 4.10
CA ASP A 187 7.80 -12.06 3.69
C ASP A 187 7.56 -10.84 2.80
N LEU A 188 6.94 -11.09 1.64
CA LEU A 188 6.55 -10.10 0.64
C LEU A 188 5.05 -9.77 0.71
N GLY A 189 4.29 -10.45 1.56
CA GLY A 189 2.87 -10.21 1.78
C GLY A 189 1.95 -10.87 0.78
N LEU A 190 0.67 -10.99 1.18
CA LEU A 190 -0.37 -11.62 0.38
C LEU A 190 -0.75 -10.84 -0.89
N ILE A 191 -0.53 -9.52 -0.91
CA ILE A 191 -0.83 -8.70 -2.10
C ILE A 191 -0.04 -9.20 -3.31
N LEU A 192 1.19 -9.69 -3.12
CA LEU A 192 2.04 -10.24 -4.19
C LEU A 192 1.28 -11.22 -5.09
N LYS A 193 0.52 -12.12 -4.45
CA LYS A 193 -0.21 -13.20 -5.12
C LYS A 193 -1.44 -12.69 -5.87
N ALA A 194 -2.01 -11.57 -5.44
CA ALA A 194 -3.17 -10.95 -6.06
C ALA A 194 -2.82 -10.05 -7.25
N VAL A 195 -1.58 -9.52 -7.31
CA VAL A 195 -1.14 -8.58 -8.35
C VAL A 195 -1.48 -9.05 -9.77
N PRO A 196 -1.10 -10.27 -10.21
CA PRO A 196 -1.34 -10.69 -11.60
C PRO A 196 -2.81 -10.66 -11.99
N TYR A 197 -3.70 -11.06 -11.07
CA TYR A 197 -5.14 -11.09 -11.32
C TYR A 197 -5.74 -9.69 -11.43
N VAL A 198 -5.29 -8.75 -10.61
CA VAL A 198 -5.73 -7.36 -10.70
C VAL A 198 -5.25 -6.70 -12.00
N LEU A 199 -4.01 -6.99 -12.41
CA LEU A 199 -3.47 -6.49 -13.67
C LEU A 199 -4.24 -7.04 -14.88
N LEU A 200 -4.49 -8.36 -14.92
CA LEU A 200 -5.28 -8.99 -15.97
C LEU A 200 -6.71 -8.43 -16.02
N LYS A 201 -7.37 -8.33 -14.86
CA LYS A 201 -8.72 -7.74 -14.76
C LYS A 201 -8.78 -6.32 -15.32
N ARG A 202 -7.78 -5.48 -15.06
CA ARG A 202 -7.73 -4.11 -15.60
C ARG A 202 -7.53 -4.10 -17.10
N GLY A 203 -6.67 -4.97 -17.61
CA GLY A 203 -6.47 -5.19 -19.05
C GLY A 203 -7.77 -5.59 -19.74
N ASP A 204 -8.44 -6.62 -19.23
CA ASP A 204 -9.70 -7.15 -19.80
C ASP A 204 -10.80 -6.08 -19.90
N VAL A 205 -10.93 -5.21 -18.88
CA VAL A 205 -11.90 -4.10 -18.91
C VAL A 205 -11.53 -3.07 -19.98
N GLY A 206 -10.23 -2.81 -20.16
CA GLY A 206 -9.73 -1.94 -21.23
C GLY A 206 -10.01 -2.52 -22.62
N ASP A 207 -9.71 -3.80 -22.82
CA ASP A 207 -9.95 -4.51 -24.07
C ASP A 207 -11.45 -4.58 -24.40
N TRP A 208 -12.29 -4.82 -23.38
CA TRP A 208 -13.74 -4.78 -23.54
C TRP A 208 -14.25 -3.39 -23.94
N ALA A 209 -13.71 -2.32 -23.34
CA ALA A 209 -14.06 -0.96 -23.73
C ALA A 209 -13.67 -0.67 -25.18
N GLN A 210 -12.49 -1.13 -25.63
CA GLN A 210 -12.05 -0.99 -27.01
C GLN A 210 -12.93 -1.80 -27.99
N PHE A 211 -13.31 -3.02 -27.62
CA PHE A 211 -14.25 -3.84 -28.40
C PHE A 211 -15.59 -3.12 -28.59
N VAL A 212 -16.16 -2.57 -27.51
CA VAL A 212 -17.43 -1.83 -27.58
C VAL A 212 -17.31 -0.54 -28.41
N GLN A 213 -16.14 0.13 -28.41
CA GLN A 213 -15.93 1.31 -29.27
C GLN A 213 -15.90 0.96 -30.76
N LEU A 214 -15.30 -0.18 -31.12
CA LEU A 214 -15.17 -0.61 -32.51
C LEU A 214 -16.45 -1.25 -33.05
N PHE A 215 -17.13 -2.06 -32.24
CA PHE A 215 -18.24 -2.91 -32.67
C PHE A 215 -19.58 -2.56 -32.02
N GLY A 216 -19.61 -1.66 -31.05
CA GLY A 216 -20.86 -1.24 -30.39
C GLY A 216 -21.72 -0.31 -31.26
N MET A 217 -21.18 0.22 -32.35
CA MET A 217 -21.96 0.95 -33.34
C MET A 217 -22.59 -0.02 -34.34
N PRO A 218 -23.91 0.02 -34.55
CA PRO A 218 -24.56 -0.86 -35.52
C PRO A 218 -24.09 -0.52 -36.94
N PHE A 219 -23.84 -1.56 -37.74
CA PHE A 219 -23.65 -1.40 -39.18
C PHE A 219 -24.94 -0.87 -39.80
N ARG A 220 -24.82 0.17 -40.64
CA ARG A 220 -25.96 0.65 -41.45
C ARG A 220 -25.89 -0.05 -42.80
N GLU A 221 -26.76 -1.05 -42.96
CA GLU A 221 -27.00 -1.69 -44.25
C GLU A 221 -28.07 -0.89 -45.00
N TYR A 222 -27.73 -0.40 -46.19
CA TYR A 222 -28.70 0.19 -47.11
C TYR A 222 -28.85 -0.75 -48.30
N ARG A 223 -30.10 -1.02 -48.67
CA ARG A 223 -30.46 -1.80 -49.84
C ARG A 223 -31.05 -0.87 -50.89
N TYR A 224 -30.64 -1.03 -52.13
CA TYR A 224 -31.19 -0.32 -53.28
C TYR A 224 -31.55 -1.34 -54.37
N SER A 225 -32.53 -1.01 -55.20
CA SER A 225 -32.87 -1.83 -56.37
C SER A 225 -31.85 -1.57 -57.47
N GLY A 226 -31.35 -2.62 -58.14
CA GLY A 226 -30.34 -2.50 -59.20
C GLY A 226 -30.75 -1.66 -60.42
N TYR A 227 -32.02 -1.27 -60.52
CA TYR A 227 -32.59 -0.46 -61.61
C TYR A 227 -32.90 1.00 -61.21
N ASP A 228 -32.58 1.42 -59.98
CA ASP A 228 -32.83 2.79 -59.49
C ASP A 228 -31.52 3.53 -59.19
N ASP A 229 -30.98 4.17 -60.23
CA ASP A 229 -29.73 4.94 -60.18
C ASP A 229 -29.80 6.14 -59.22
N ALA A 230 -30.99 6.70 -58.97
CA ALA A 230 -31.17 7.83 -58.08
C ALA A 230 -30.94 7.44 -56.60
N SER A 231 -31.45 6.27 -56.19
CA SER A 231 -31.21 5.71 -54.86
C SER A 231 -29.73 5.40 -54.64
N TYR A 232 -29.02 4.94 -55.66
CA TYR A 232 -27.58 4.67 -55.58
C TYR A 232 -26.73 5.93 -55.40
N GLU A 233 -27.05 7.02 -56.11
CA GLU A 233 -26.35 8.30 -55.95
C GLU A 233 -26.53 8.92 -54.55
N ILE A 234 -27.72 8.81 -53.97
CA ILE A 234 -28.01 9.31 -52.61
C ILE A 234 -27.19 8.54 -51.57
N LEU A 235 -27.08 7.21 -51.72
CA LEU A 235 -26.30 6.37 -50.82
C LEU A 235 -24.79 6.65 -50.88
N LYS A 236 -24.26 7.01 -52.05
CA LYS A 236 -22.85 7.45 -52.20
C LYS A 236 -22.53 8.76 -51.48
N ARG A 237 -23.51 9.67 -51.35
CA ARG A 237 -23.32 10.98 -50.69
C ARG A 237 -23.42 10.91 -49.17
N MET A 238 -23.82 9.77 -48.60
CA MET A 238 -23.88 9.60 -47.15
C MET A 238 -22.45 9.49 -46.55
N PRO A 239 -22.23 10.04 -45.33
CA PRO A 239 -20.92 10.01 -44.70
C PRO A 239 -20.47 8.55 -44.44
N MET A 240 -19.46 8.12 -45.19
CA MET A 240 -18.89 6.76 -45.15
C MET A 240 -18.06 6.52 -43.89
N LYS A 241 -18.72 6.25 -42.78
CA LYS A 241 -18.12 5.48 -41.69
C LYS A 241 -19.06 4.31 -41.43
N TRP A 242 -18.67 3.13 -41.93
CA TRP A 242 -19.35 1.84 -41.72
C TRP A 242 -20.64 1.59 -42.52
N VAL A 243 -20.61 1.86 -43.83
CA VAL A 243 -21.67 1.46 -44.77
C VAL A 243 -21.23 0.23 -45.56
N VAL A 244 -22.03 -0.82 -45.54
CA VAL A 244 -21.89 -1.98 -46.44
C VAL A 244 -23.02 -1.90 -47.46
N LEU A 245 -22.67 -1.64 -48.73
CA LEU A 245 -23.62 -1.67 -49.82
C LEU A 245 -23.79 -3.12 -50.29
N ARG A 246 -25.02 -3.63 -50.28
CA ARG A 246 -25.37 -4.90 -50.91
C ARG A 246 -26.42 -4.65 -51.99
N MET A 247 -26.17 -5.27 -53.15
CA MET A 247 -27.05 -5.30 -54.31
C MET A 247 -28.15 -6.34 -54.12
#